data_AF-A0A1E5G5N9-F1
#
_entry.id   AF-A0A1E5G5N9-F1
#
_cell.length_a   1.000
_cell.length_b   1.000
_cell.length_c   1.000
_cell.angle_alpha   90.00
_cell.angle_beta   90.00
_cell.angle_gamma   90.00
#
_symmetry.space_group_name_H-M   'P 1'
#
loop_
_entity.id
_entity.type
_entity.pdbx_description
1 polymer ?
#
loop_
_entity_poly.entity_id
_entity_poly.type
_entity_poly.pdbx_seq_one_letter_code
_entity_poly.pdbx_strand_id
1 'polypeptide(L)'
;MLERISYMKGLAEGLELDYSTKEGRLLKEMIHVMEDMSFELQQLQSMSEDMEDYVVAIDDDLQLLEQDFYEEDLDELDYDDYDYEFANEPIYLEEELDIEDYEDEMM
;
A
#
# COMPACT_ATOMS: atom_id res chain seq x y z
N MET A 1 -12.30 -14.90 1.01
CA MET A 1 -12.89 -14.40 -0.26
C MET A 1 -13.02 -15.50 -1.30
N LEU A 2 -11.96 -16.29 -1.52
CA LEU A 2 -12.00 -17.53 -2.33
C LEU A 2 -13.18 -18.44 -1.99
N GLU A 3 -13.49 -18.70 -0.71
CA GLU A 3 -14.67 -19.50 -0.32
C GLU A 3 -16.00 -18.98 -0.88
N ARG A 4 -16.18 -17.65 -0.93
CA ARG A 4 -17.41 -17.05 -1.48
C ARG A 4 -17.46 -17.21 -2.99
N ILE A 5 -16.33 -17.13 -3.67
CA ILE A 5 -16.24 -17.34 -5.12
C ILE A 5 -16.44 -18.83 -5.46
N SER A 6 -15.85 -19.74 -4.69
CA SER A 6 -16.09 -21.19 -4.81
C SER A 6 -17.55 -21.55 -4.57
N TYR A 7 -18.21 -20.91 -3.60
CA TYR A 7 -19.65 -21.05 -3.40
C TYR A 7 -20.45 -20.53 -4.59
N MET A 8 -20.07 -19.38 -5.18
CA MET A 8 -20.68 -18.85 -6.40
C MET A 8 -20.52 -19.80 -7.59
N LYS A 9 -19.35 -20.42 -7.76
CA LYS A 9 -19.12 -21.48 -8.75
C LYS A 9 -20.06 -22.66 -8.53
N GLY A 10 -20.16 -23.16 -7.31
CA GLY A 10 -21.08 -24.26 -6.97
C GLY A 10 -22.55 -23.91 -7.25
N LEU A 11 -22.97 -22.66 -6.98
CA LEU A 11 -24.30 -22.18 -7.34
C LEU A 11 -24.50 -22.10 -8.86
N ALA A 12 -23.50 -21.62 -9.59
CA ALA A 12 -23.56 -21.53 -11.05
C ALA A 12 -23.66 -22.92 -11.71
N GLU A 13 -22.94 -23.90 -11.19
CA GLU A 13 -23.03 -25.31 -11.58
C GLU A 13 -24.40 -25.91 -11.23
N GLY A 14 -24.92 -25.63 -10.04
CA GLY A 14 -26.23 -26.12 -9.58
C GLY A 14 -27.43 -25.50 -10.30
N LEU A 15 -27.25 -24.34 -10.94
CA LEU A 15 -28.26 -23.69 -11.78
C LEU A 15 -28.32 -24.27 -13.20
N GLU A 16 -27.46 -25.24 -13.53
CA GLU A 16 -27.33 -25.81 -14.88
C GLU A 16 -27.15 -24.72 -15.95
N LEU A 17 -26.34 -23.70 -15.64
CA LEU A 17 -26.12 -22.56 -16.54
C LEU A 17 -25.63 -23.03 -17.91
N ASP A 18 -26.39 -22.68 -18.94
CA ASP A 18 -25.98 -22.91 -20.32
C ASP A 18 -24.94 -21.84 -20.73
N TYR A 19 -23.67 -22.23 -20.66
CA TYR A 19 -22.54 -21.42 -21.09
C TYR A 19 -22.48 -21.16 -22.61
N SER A 20 -23.41 -21.68 -23.40
CA SER A 20 -23.57 -21.34 -24.83
C SER A 20 -24.42 -20.08 -25.04
N THR A 21 -25.19 -19.65 -24.03
CA THR A 21 -25.96 -18.40 -24.06
C THR A 21 -25.05 -17.18 -23.85
N LYS A 22 -25.53 -15.98 -24.20
CA LYS A 22 -24.75 -14.74 -23.99
C LYS A 22 -24.60 -14.46 -22.49
N GLU A 23 -25.68 -14.70 -21.75
CA GLU A 23 -25.81 -14.50 -20.32
C GLU A 23 -24.94 -15.50 -19.56
N GLY A 24 -24.94 -16.78 -19.96
CA GLY A 24 -24.08 -17.80 -19.36
C GLY A 24 -22.59 -17.53 -19.56
N ARG A 25 -22.19 -17.10 -20.77
CA ARG A 25 -20.80 -16.65 -21.00
C ARG A 25 -20.42 -15.46 -20.14
N LEU A 26 -21.30 -14.46 -20.04
CA LEU A 26 -21.05 -13.28 -19.20
C LEU A 26 -20.84 -13.67 -17.74
N LEU A 27 -21.72 -14.51 -17.18
CA LEU A 27 -21.60 -14.98 -15.80
C LEU A 27 -20.32 -15.78 -15.56
N LYS A 28 -19.90 -16.60 -16.52
CA LYS A 28 -18.64 -17.33 -16.45
C LYS A 28 -17.44 -16.37 -16.38
N GLU A 29 -17.39 -15.40 -17.27
CA GLU A 29 -16.31 -14.40 -17.27
C GLU A 29 -16.32 -13.55 -15.98
N MET A 30 -17.50 -13.18 -15.47
CA MET A 30 -17.60 -12.49 -14.18
C MET A 30 -17.00 -13.29 -13.03
N ILE A 31 -17.25 -14.61 -12.99
CA ILE A 31 -16.66 -15.49 -11.97
C ILE A 31 -15.13 -15.53 -12.11
N HIS A 32 -14.61 -15.66 -13.33
CA HIS A 32 -13.16 -15.65 -13.57
C HIS A 32 -12.51 -14.34 -13.14
N VAL A 33 -13.07 -13.20 -13.54
CA VAL A 33 -12.57 -11.89 -13.11
C VAL A 33 -12.58 -11.76 -11.58
N MET A 34 -13.60 -12.27 -10.89
CA MET A 34 -13.62 -12.27 -9.43
C MET A 34 -12.54 -13.17 -8.82
N GLU A 35 -12.21 -14.30 -9.45
CA GLU A 35 -11.09 -15.14 -9.01
C GLU A 35 -9.76 -14.41 -9.17
N ASP A 36 -9.51 -13.82 -10.33
CA ASP A 36 -8.28 -13.07 -10.60
C ASP A 36 -8.13 -11.92 -9.61
N MET A 37 -9.20 -11.13 -9.40
CA MET A 37 -9.23 -10.09 -8.36
C MET A 37 -8.94 -10.64 -6.97
N SER A 38 -9.39 -11.86 -6.66
CA SER A 38 -9.10 -12.49 -5.37
C SER A 38 -7.66 -12.90 -5.19
N PHE A 39 -6.96 -13.25 -6.26
CA PHE A 39 -5.53 -13.53 -6.21
C PHE A 39 -4.73 -12.24 -6.08
N GLU A 40 -5.05 -11.23 -6.88
CA GLU A 40 -4.39 -9.91 -6.80
C GLU A 40 -4.55 -9.26 -5.42
N LEU A 41 -5.74 -9.34 -4.82
CA LEU A 41 -5.96 -8.79 -3.48
C LEU A 41 -5.18 -9.52 -2.39
N GLN A 42 -4.96 -10.84 -2.52
CA GLN A 42 -4.11 -11.57 -1.58
C GLN A 42 -2.64 -11.18 -1.72
N GLN A 43 -2.15 -11.00 -2.96
CA GLN A 43 -0.79 -10.52 -3.21
C GLN A 43 -0.59 -9.12 -2.64
N LEU A 44 -1.55 -8.22 -2.87
CA LEU A 44 -1.52 -6.86 -2.31
C LEU A 44 -1.50 -6.87 -0.78
N GLN A 45 -2.29 -7.74 -0.15
CA GLN A 45 -2.29 -7.86 1.30
C GLN A 45 -0.91 -8.30 1.81
N SER A 46 -0.28 -9.31 1.18
CA SER A 46 1.07 -9.75 1.55
C SER A 46 2.09 -8.63 1.40
N MET A 47 2.06 -7.88 0.30
CA MET A 47 2.97 -6.75 0.10
C MET A 47 2.75 -5.64 1.13
N SER A 48 1.50 -5.44 1.57
CA SER A 48 1.17 -4.48 2.62
C SER A 48 1.69 -4.91 3.98
N GLU A 49 1.62 -6.21 4.29
CA GLU A 49 2.20 -6.79 5.52
C GLU A 49 3.73 -6.62 5.51
N ASP A 50 4.39 -6.91 4.39
CA ASP A 50 5.84 -6.68 4.25
C ASP A 50 6.21 -5.19 4.41
N MET A 51 5.37 -4.28 3.91
CA MET A 51 5.58 -2.83 4.04
C MET A 51 5.44 -2.36 5.49
N GLU A 52 4.51 -2.93 6.26
CA GLU A 52 4.37 -2.65 7.69
C GLU A 52 5.65 -3.03 8.44
N ASP A 53 6.22 -4.20 8.15
CA ASP A 53 7.50 -4.64 8.74
C ASP A 53 8.65 -3.69 8.40
N TYR A 54 8.73 -3.19 7.15
CA TYR A 54 9.75 -2.20 6.78
C TYR A 54 9.56 -0.87 7.52
N VAL A 55 8.32 -0.40 7.68
CA VAL A 55 8.04 0.85 8.40
C VAL A 55 8.43 0.70 9.87
N VAL A 56 8.13 -0.43 10.51
CA VAL A 56 8.55 -0.72 11.88
C VAL A 56 10.07 -0.74 11.98
N ALA A 57 10.77 -1.36 11.03
CA ALA A 57 12.24 -1.36 11.03
C ALA A 57 12.84 0.05 10.92
N ILE A 58 12.23 0.91 10.09
CA ILE A 58 12.65 2.31 9.97
C ILE A 58 12.40 3.07 11.27
N ASP A 59 11.24 2.88 11.90
CA ASP A 59 10.89 3.50 13.19
C ASP A 59 11.89 3.10 14.30
N ASP A 60 12.21 1.81 14.40
CA ASP A 60 13.20 1.28 15.34
C ASP A 60 14.60 1.89 15.10
N ASP A 61 15.04 1.97 13.83
CA ASP A 61 16.33 2.56 13.47
C ASP A 61 16.38 4.06 13.79
N LEU A 62 15.29 4.79 13.56
CA LEU A 62 15.18 6.21 13.92
C LEU A 62 15.19 6.42 15.43
N GLN A 63 14.50 5.57 16.19
CA GLN A 63 14.51 5.64 17.65
C GLN A 63 15.92 5.49 18.22
N LEU A 64 16.75 4.62 17.63
CA LEU A 64 18.16 4.48 18.03
C LEU A 64 18.96 5.75 17.74
N LEU A 65 18.74 6.37 16.57
CA LEU A 65 19.37 7.65 16.24
C LEU A 65 18.94 8.76 17.20
N GLU A 66 17.67 8.80 17.58
CA GLU A 66 17.14 9.79 18.51
C GLU A 66 17.76 9.66 19.90
N GLN A 67 17.94 8.42 20.38
CA GLN A 67 18.66 8.14 21.62
C GLN A 67 20.12 8.61 21.54
N ASP A 68 20.80 8.31 20.44
CA ASP A 68 22.23 8.62 20.30
C ASP A 68 22.51 10.13 20.13
N PHE A 69 21.59 10.91 19.56
CA PHE A 69 21.84 12.32 19.17
C PHE A 69 20.95 13.36 19.86
N TYR A 70 19.77 12.99 20.35
CA TYR A 70 18.82 13.94 20.93
C TYR A 70 18.61 13.74 22.45
N GLU A 71 19.03 12.63 23.07
CA GLU A 71 18.86 12.42 24.52
C GLU A 71 19.86 13.21 25.39
N GLU A 72 21.07 13.57 24.92
CA GLU A 72 22.04 14.35 25.72
C GLU A 72 21.71 15.86 25.80
N ASP A 73 20.86 16.39 24.91
CA ASP A 73 20.47 17.81 24.88
C ASP A 73 19.07 18.09 25.51
N LEU A 74 18.35 17.05 25.97
CA LEU A 74 16.99 17.18 26.52
C LEU A 74 16.92 17.45 28.04
N ASP A 75 18.03 17.32 28.77
CA ASP A 75 18.07 17.66 30.21
C ASP A 75 18.01 19.18 30.48
N GLU A 76 18.07 20.03 29.45
CA GLU A 76 17.90 21.49 29.53
C GLU A 76 16.63 22.02 28.82
N LEU A 77 15.72 21.16 28.35
CA LEU A 77 14.45 21.60 27.74
C LEU A 77 13.28 21.35 28.71
N ASP A 78 12.98 22.40 29.48
CA ASP A 78 11.78 22.53 30.30
C ASP A 78 10.53 22.23 29.45
N TYR A 79 9.85 21.13 29.76
CA TYR A 79 8.67 20.61 29.04
C TYR A 79 7.42 21.50 29.17
N ASP A 80 7.56 22.74 29.63
CA ASP A 80 6.48 23.73 29.77
C ASP A 80 6.43 24.77 28.63
N ASP A 81 7.32 24.72 27.62
CA ASP A 81 7.32 25.68 26.48
C ASP A 81 7.22 25.04 25.09
N TYR A 82 6.68 23.83 24.99
CA TYR A 82 6.29 23.25 23.69
C TYR A 82 4.93 23.80 23.24
N ASP A 83 4.88 25.08 22.89
CA ASP A 83 3.94 25.55 21.90
C ASP A 83 4.42 24.98 20.56
N TYR A 84 4.00 23.75 20.23
CA TYR A 84 4.15 23.20 18.90
C TYR A 84 3.28 24.04 17.94
N GLU A 85 3.75 25.23 17.59
CA GLU A 85 3.46 25.79 16.28
C GLU A 85 4.06 24.80 15.30
N PHE A 86 3.21 23.95 14.72
CA PHE A 86 3.44 23.37 13.41
C PHE A 86 3.62 24.56 12.46
N ALA A 87 4.83 25.12 12.45
CA ALA A 87 5.23 26.11 11.49
C ALA A 87 5.05 25.39 10.17
N ASN A 88 4.07 25.84 9.40
CA ASN A 88 4.04 25.65 7.96
C ASN A 88 5.28 26.35 7.39
N GLU A 89 6.48 25.89 7.75
CA GLU A 89 7.68 26.24 7.03
C GLU A 89 7.52 25.54 5.67
N PRO A 90 7.46 26.31 4.58
CA PRO A 90 7.47 25.72 3.27
C PRO A 90 8.78 24.95 3.14
N ILE A 91 8.70 23.64 2.91
CA ILE A 91 9.84 22.83 2.52
C ILE A 91 10.39 23.46 1.24
N TYR A 92 11.52 24.15 1.34
CA TYR A 92 12.27 24.59 0.17
C TYR A 92 12.96 23.36 -0.41
N LEU A 93 12.37 22.80 -1.47
CA LEU A 93 13.09 21.93 -2.40
C LEU A 93 14.18 22.77 -3.07
N GLU A 94 15.35 22.89 -2.44
CA GLU A 94 16.56 23.37 -3.12
C GLU A 94 17.19 22.24 -3.93
N GLU A 95 16.49 21.86 -5.01
CA GLU A 95 17.08 21.58 -6.32
C GLU A 95 15.89 21.40 -7.28
N GLU A 96 15.76 22.28 -8.28
CA GLU A 96 14.93 21.96 -9.45
C GLU A 96 15.50 20.67 -10.04
N LEU A 97 14.84 19.53 -9.79
CA LEU A 97 15.05 18.33 -10.58
C LEU A 97 14.73 18.69 -12.02
N ASP A 98 15.78 18.88 -12.83
CA ASP A 98 15.66 19.13 -14.26
C ASP A 98 15.19 17.83 -14.93
N ILE A 99 13.87 17.72 -15.08
CA ILE A 99 13.19 16.52 -15.58
C ILE A 99 13.45 16.34 -17.10
N GLU A 100 14.12 17.28 -17.76
CA GLU A 100 14.44 17.18 -19.18
C GLU A 100 15.64 16.26 -19.48
N ASP A 101 16.51 15.96 -18.51
CA ASP A 101 17.71 15.12 -18.75
C ASP A 101 17.43 13.60 -18.80
N TYR A 102 16.20 13.15 -18.51
CA TYR A 102 15.85 11.71 -18.53
C TYR A 102 15.22 11.20 -19.84
N GLU A 103 14.84 12.08 -20.78
CA GLU A 103 14.26 11.61 -22.05
C GLU A 103 15.30 11.20 -23.12
N ASP A 104 16.56 11.64 -23.00
CA ASP A 104 17.60 11.38 -24.02
C ASP A 104 18.38 10.06 -23.83
N GLU A 105 18.16 9.30 -22.75
CA GLU A 105 18.79 7.98 -22.53
C GLU A 105 17.87 6.76 -22.79
N MET A 106 16.66 6.97 -23.34
CA MET A 106 15.78 5.87 -23.80
C MET A 106 15.52 5.88 -25.31
N MET A 107 16.55 6.15 -26.11
CA MET A 107 16.59 5.78 -27.54
C MET A 107 17.90 5.06 -27.90
#